data_AF-A0A8T3T8B0-F1
#
_entry.id   AF-A0A8T3T8B0-F1
#
_cell.length_a   1.000
_cell.length_b   1.000
_cell.length_c   1.000
_cell.angle_alpha   90.00
_cell.angle_beta   90.00
_cell.angle_gamma   90.00
#
_symmetry.space_group_name_H-M   'P 1'
#
loop_
_entity.id
_entity.type
_entity.pdbx_description
1 polymer ?
#
loop_
_entity_poly.entity_id
_entity_poly.type
_entity_poly.pdbx_seq_one_letter_code
_entity_poly.pdbx_strand_id
1 'polypeptide(L)'
;LRFVLLTPDGTELTTAAARMSAAGRAEGRDTVLTFSLDLWNLSFPVAGDYSIRILVNGSERKRLPLVVEERAAANAATGEEAASPLQPPFPPPTGRA
;
A
#
# COMPACT_ATOMS: atom_id res chain seq x y z
N LEU A 1 17.10 4.98 14.61
CA LEU A 1 15.97 5.55 13.88
C LEU A 1 14.70 4.80 14.25
N ARG A 2 13.57 5.49 14.31
CA ARG A 2 12.23 4.88 14.41
C ARG A 2 11.33 5.46 13.34
N PHE A 3 10.54 4.62 12.71
CA PHE A 3 9.54 4.95 11.71
C PHE A 3 8.19 4.61 12.30
N VAL A 4 7.28 5.58 12.35
CA VAL A 4 5.94 5.41 12.93
C VAL A 4 4.92 5.75 11.87
N LEU A 5 4.10 4.77 11.48
CA LEU A 5 2.96 4.99 10.60
C LEU A 5 1.77 5.43 11.44
N LEU A 6 1.25 6.61 11.13
CA LEU A 6 0.05 7.17 11.74
C LEU A 6 -1.13 7.06 10.81
N THR A 7 -2.28 6.72 11.38
CA THR A 7 -3.62 6.83 10.78
C THR A 7 -4.02 8.30 10.57
N PRO A 8 -5.14 8.57 9.85
CA PRO A 8 -5.64 9.92 9.63
C PRO A 8 -6.01 10.69 10.91
N ASP A 9 -6.44 9.99 11.96
CA ASP A 9 -6.72 10.59 13.27
C ASP A 9 -5.46 10.78 14.14
N GLY A 10 -4.28 10.40 13.62
CA GLY A 10 -3.00 10.55 14.29
C GLY A 10 -2.63 9.44 15.26
N THR A 11 -3.42 8.35 15.33
CA THR A 11 -3.08 7.17 16.13
C THR A 11 -1.98 6.33 15.46
N GLU A 12 -1.18 5.61 16.25
CA GLU A 12 -0.12 4.74 15.72
C GLU A 12 -0.74 3.47 15.13
N LEU A 13 -0.58 3.27 13.82
CA LEU A 13 -0.98 2.04 13.13
C LEU A 13 0.08 0.95 13.28
N THR A 14 1.35 1.30 13.07
CA THR A 14 2.49 0.40 13.23
C THR A 14 3.81 1.16 13.34
N THR A 15 4.88 0.48 13.75
CA THR A 15 6.22 1.04 13.90
C THR A 15 7.30 0.08 13.42
N ALA A 16 8.39 0.64 12.91
CA ALA A 16 9.64 -0.07 12.62
C ALA A 16 10.82 0.67 13.24
N ALA A 17 11.87 -0.06 13.63
CA ALA A 17 13.08 0.53 14.20
C ALA A 17 14.33 -0.03 13.52
N ALA A 18 15.31 0.84 13.29
CA ALA A 18 16.60 0.47 12.71
C ALA A 18 17.72 1.16 13.49
N ARG A 19 18.81 0.42 13.72
CA ARG A 19 20.07 0.97 14.18
C ARG A 19 20.95 1.20 12.95
N MET A 20 21.44 2.43 12.80
CA MET A 20 22.35 2.80 11.72
C MET A 20 23.55 3.49 12.33
N SER A 21 24.74 3.14 11.83
CA SER A 21 25.99 3.80 12.16
C SER A 21 26.56 4.37 10.88
N ALA A 22 26.98 5.64 10.91
CA ALA A 22 27.67 6.27 9.80
C ALA A 22 29.17 6.24 10.11
N ALA A 23 29.95 5.49 9.33
CA ALA A 23 31.41 5.53 9.40
C ALA A 23 31.93 6.74 8.60
N GLY A 24 31.67 7.94 9.10
CA GLY A 24 32.20 9.17 8.51
C GLY A 24 33.71 9.29 8.73
N ARG A 25 34.44 9.89 7.77
CA ARG A 25 35.85 10.24 7.99
C ARG A 25 35.93 11.31 9.07
N ALA A 26 36.90 11.21 9.98
CA ALA A 26 37.08 12.09 11.14
C ALA A 26 37.30 13.58 10.80
N GLU A 27 37.45 13.93 9.52
CA GLU A 27 37.65 15.30 9.01
C GLU A 27 36.39 16.19 9.09
N GLY A 28 35.35 15.79 9.82
CA GLY A 28 34.19 16.63 10.09
C GLY A 28 33.25 16.86 8.89
N ARG A 29 33.32 16.00 7.86
CA ARG A 29 32.41 16.08 6.71
C ARG A 29 31.09 15.36 7.00
N ASP A 30 30.00 15.88 6.46
CA ASP A 30 28.70 15.23 6.50
C ASP A 30 28.76 13.83 5.88
N THR A 31 28.12 12.87 6.55
CA THR A 31 27.97 11.50 6.03
C THR A 31 26.53 11.28 5.62
N VAL A 32 26.31 11.02 4.33
CA VAL A 32 24.99 10.69 3.81
C VAL A 32 24.71 9.21 4.06
N LEU A 33 23.59 8.94 4.72
CA LEU A 33 23.06 7.59 4.90
C LEU A 33 21.82 7.43 4.03
N THR A 34 21.83 6.43 3.16
CA THR A 34 20.67 6.03 2.38
C THR A 34 20.11 4.73 2.94
N PHE A 35 18.80 4.68 3.09
CA PHE A 35 18.07 3.48 3.52
C PHE A 35 16.80 3.35 2.69
N SER A 36 16.23 2.14 2.70
CA SER A 36 14.94 1.85 2.09
C SER A 36 13.99 1.35 3.16
N LEU A 37 12.73 1.76 3.08
CA LEU A 37 11.65 1.23 3.89
C LEU A 37 10.70 0.52 2.94
N ASP A 38 10.59 -0.80 3.09
CA ASP A 38 9.63 -1.59 2.34
C ASP A 38 8.25 -1.50 3.01
N LEU A 39 7.23 -1.25 2.20
CA LEU A 39 5.84 -1.05 2.63
C LEU A 39 4.93 -2.23 2.25
N TRP A 40 5.48 -3.33 1.72
CA TRP A 40 4.69 -4.41 1.11
C TRP A 40 3.70 -5.12 2.04
N ASN A 41 4.00 -5.16 3.34
CA ASN A 41 3.16 -5.82 4.36
C ASN A 41 2.28 -4.85 5.15
N LEU A 42 1.95 -3.69 4.59
CA LEU A 42 1.04 -2.74 5.21
C LEU A 42 -0.40 -3.00 4.77
N SER A 43 -1.31 -2.97 5.73
CA SER A 43 -2.75 -2.98 5.49
C SER A 43 -3.34 -1.70 6.05
N PHE A 44 -4.13 -1.01 5.24
CA PHE A 44 -4.79 0.23 5.61
C PHE A 44 -6.28 -0.06 5.81
N PRO A 45 -6.83 0.19 7.00
CA PRO A 45 -8.22 -0.18 7.30
C PRO A 45 -9.24 0.67 6.55
N VAL A 46 -8.88 1.90 6.18
CA VAL A 46 -9.73 2.85 5.44
C VAL A 46 -8.87 3.65 4.47
N ALA A 47 -9.50 4.22 3.44
CA ALA A 47 -8.88 5.26 2.65
C ALA A 47 -8.69 6.54 3.50
N GLY A 48 -7.67 7.34 3.19
CA GLY A 48 -7.42 8.61 3.84
C GLY A 48 -5.95 9.04 3.85
N ASP A 49 -5.69 10.11 4.61
CA ASP A 49 -4.38 10.73 4.74
C ASP A 49 -3.60 10.14 5.92
N TYR A 50 -2.63 9.29 5.62
CA TYR A 50 -1.70 8.70 6.58
C TYR A 50 -0.41 9.51 6.62
N SER A 51 0.45 9.24 7.62
CA SER A 51 1.80 9.78 7.62
C SER A 51 2.83 8.86 8.25
N ILE A 52 4.05 8.88 7.72
CA ILE A 52 5.21 8.23 8.34
C ILE A 52 6.04 9.29 9.05
N ARG A 53 6.16 9.19 10.37
CA ARG A 53 7.10 9.99 11.17
C ARG A 53 8.45 9.28 11.21
N ILE A 54 9.52 10.03 10.93
CA ILE A 54 10.90 9.57 11.06
C ILE A 54 11.51 10.23 12.29
N LEU A 55 11.83 9.43 13.29
CA LEU A 55 12.38 9.87 14.57
C LEU A 55 13.86 9.52 14.67
N VAL A 56 14.66 10.49 15.12
CA VAL A 56 16.07 10.34 15.47
C VAL A 56 16.21 10.72 16.93
N ASN A 57 16.66 9.77 17.75
CA ASN A 57 16.79 9.92 19.21
C ASN A 57 15.49 10.38 19.88
N GLY A 58 14.35 9.84 19.43
CA GLY A 58 13.02 10.17 19.98
C GLY A 58 12.40 11.46 19.47
N SER A 59 13.17 12.33 18.81
CA SER A 59 12.65 13.55 18.19
C SER A 59 12.28 13.32 16.74
N GLU A 60 11.12 13.82 16.32
CA GLU A 60 10.73 13.83 14.91
C GLU A 60 11.68 14.73 14.11
N ARG A 61 12.24 14.18 13.04
CA ARG A 61 13.11 14.91 12.10
C ARG A 61 12.46 15.12 10.75
N LYS A 62 11.56 14.23 10.35
CA LYS A 62 10.82 14.32 9.09
C LYS A 62 9.47 13.64 9.24
N ARG A 63 8.51 14.14 8.47
CA ARG A 63 7.22 13.51 8.22
C ARG A 63 7.03 13.34 6.72
N LEU A 64 6.59 12.17 6.31
CA LEU A 64 6.24 11.86 4.92
C LEU A 64 4.72 11.62 4.86
N PRO A 65 3.97 12.38 4.05
CA PRO A 65 2.56 12.10 3.84
C PRO A 65 2.38 10.85 2.98
N LEU A 66 1.31 10.09 3.24
CA LEU A 66 0.87 8.97 2.42
C LEU A 66 -0.63 9.08 2.22
N VAL A 67 -1.09 9.19 0.99
CA VAL A 67 -2.52 9.18 0.67
C VAL A 67 -2.90 7.77 0.24
N VAL A 68 -3.90 7.21 0.89
CA VAL A 68 -4.48 5.91 0.55
C VAL A 68 -5.86 6.18 -0.05
N GLU A 69 -6.05 5.77 -1.30
CA GLU A 69 -7.31 5.95 -2.00
C GLU A 69 -7.98 4.59 -2.20
N GLU A 70 -9.30 4.56 -2.03
CA GLU A 70 -10.09 3.40 -2.44
C GLU A 70 -10.21 3.43 -3.96
N ARG A 71 -9.59 2.46 -4.62
CA ARG A 71 -9.77 2.30 -6.06
C ARG A 71 -11.12 1.67 -6.30
N ALA A 72 -12.08 2.46 -6.80
CA ALA A 72 -13.32 1.92 -7.35
C ALA A 72 -12.96 0.83 -8.37
N ALA A 73 -13.49 -0.38 -8.19
CA ALA A 73 -13.19 -1.50 -9.07
C ALA A 73 -13.61 -1.13 -10.50
N ALA A 74 -12.63 -0.90 -11.38
CA ALA A 74 -12.84 -0.61 -12.80
C ALA A 74 -13.30 -1.83 -13.61
N ASN A 75 -14.10 -2.73 -13.02
CA ASN A 75 -14.63 -3.95 -13.62
C ASN A 75 -16.16 -4.09 -13.41
N ALA A 76 -16.90 -2.96 -13.40
CA ALA A 76 -18.35 -2.97 -13.63
C ALA A 76 -18.72 -2.70 -15.11
N ALA A 77 -17.73 -2.73 -16.01
CA ALA A 77 -17.91 -2.46 -17.44
C ALA A 77 -17.34 -3.58 -18.31
N THR A 78 -17.86 -4.79 -18.15
CA THR A 78 -17.90 -5.76 -19.26
C THR A 78 -19.25 -6.47 -19.22
N GLY A 79 -20.19 -5.91 -19.98
CA GLY A 79 -21.41 -6.53 -20.51
C GLY A 79 -22.17 -7.57 -19.67
N GLU A 80 -23.21 -7.12 -18.99
CA GLU A 80 -24.46 -7.89 -18.93
C GLU A 80 -25.54 -7.10 -19.64
N GLU A 81 -25.52 -7.18 -20.97
CA GLU A 81 -26.77 -7.30 -21.72
C GLU A 81 -27.51 -8.48 -21.09
N ALA A 82 -28.72 -8.23 -20.55
CA ALA A 82 -29.53 -9.26 -19.93
C ALA A 82 -29.59 -10.49 -20.86
N ALA A 83 -28.89 -11.55 -20.46
CA ALA A 83 -28.77 -12.76 -21.23
C ALA A 83 -30.17 -13.30 -21.55
N SER A 84 -30.59 -13.15 -22.81
CA SER A 84 -31.46 -14.15 -23.41
C SER A 84 -30.79 -15.50 -23.21
N PRO A 85 -31.51 -16.54 -22.74
CA PRO A 85 -30.88 -17.83 -22.52
C PRO A 85 -30.28 -18.30 -23.85
N LEU A 86 -28.94 -18.46 -23.87
CA LEU A 86 -28.19 -18.94 -25.01
C LEU A 86 -28.78 -20.28 -25.44
N GLN A 87 -29.56 -20.26 -26.53
CA GLN A 87 -30.03 -21.45 -27.19
C GLN A 87 -28.80 -22.14 -27.79
N PRO A 88 -28.49 -23.42 -27.45
CA PRO A 88 -27.37 -24.11 -28.07
C PRO A 88 -27.60 -24.20 -29.59
N PRO A 89 -26.54 -24.13 -30.42
CA PRO A 89 -26.65 -24.05 -31.88
C PRO A 89 -27.16 -25.36 -32.53
N PHE A 90 -27.50 -26.36 -31.74
CA PHE A 90 -27.97 -27.66 -32.24
C PHE A 90 -29.26 -28.07 -31.52
N PRO A 91 -30.27 -28.57 -32.27
CA PRO A 91 -31.43 -29.19 -31.65
C PRO A 91 -31.00 -30.46 -30.88
N PRO A 92 -31.72 -30.84 -29.81
CA PRO A 92 -31.43 -32.05 -29.06
C PRO A 92 -31.48 -33.29 -29.99
N PRO A 93 -30.63 -34.30 -29.76
CA PRO A 93 -30.62 -35.51 -30.58
C PRO A 93 -32.01 -36.17 -30.55
N THR A 94 -32.57 -36.44 -31.72
CA THR A 94 -33.95 -36.94 -31.88
C THR A 94 -34.13 -38.42 -31.55
N GLY A 95 -33.07 -39.10 -31.08
CA GLY A 95 -33.14 -40.45 -30.53
C GLY A 95 -33.73 -41.53 -31.46
N ARG A 96 -33.78 -41.30 -32.78
CA ARG A 96 -34.19 -42.30 -33.75
C ARG A 96 -32.96 -42.99 -34.34
N ALA A 97 -32.76 -44.25 -33.94
CA ALA A 97 -31.87 -45.19 -34.58
C ALA A 97 -32.44 -45.63 -35.94
#